data_AF-E1ZZ30-F1
#
_entry.id   AF-E1ZZ30-F1
#
_cell.length_a   1.000
_cell.length_b   1.000
_cell.length_c   1.000
_cell.angle_alpha   90.00
_cell.angle_beta   90.00
_cell.angle_gamma   90.00
#
_symmetry.space_group_name_H-M   'P 1'
#
loop_
_entity.id
_entity.type
_entity.pdbx_description
1 polymer ?
#
loop_
_entity_poly.entity_id
_entity_poly.type
_entity_poly.pdbx_seq_one_letter_code
_entity_poly.pdbx_strand_id
1 'polypeptide(L)'
;MSRLDTYSLMLFEQTDRIGGTWVYTDETHLDKHGLLIHSSMYKNLRTNIPKEVMQIPDFPYQNQEGPSFVHHSVIREYLLDYAKHFNLYPYIKFNTLVKHVEPEILKNGQTLWIVTYEDLESKVETTKIFDAVVLCNGHYTVGHIPHIPGIESFHGRCIHSHQYRIPEVYAGKRICILGASWSGIDIAIEISQYADKVYLSHNLTERIDSKMSSNVEQRPSIESIQGNVFIFRDGSSAEVDSFIYCTGYKFTYPFMSTKVEIRTDNNHVEPIYKHLMHMDYTNLFFMGLPAIVIPFPMFHIQAQYILGILEGRIQLLSPQRMREEYEIEKKSLLDQGIQLRHINKLKDRQWAYYDEIAAAANVPSLPPVMKKIFDHVSDMRDINFTTYKNYQYRIIDNENFSVSYCKPC
;
A
#
# COMPACT_ATOMS: atom_id res chain seq x y z
N MET A 1 -13.14 29.75 7.88
CA MET A 1 -11.90 29.83 8.68
C MET A 1 -11.03 28.65 8.28
N SER A 2 -9.71 28.83 8.22
CA SER A 2 -8.84 27.69 7.93
C SER A 2 -8.83 26.79 9.18
N ARG A 3 -8.85 25.46 9.02
CA ARG A 3 -8.84 24.55 10.19
C ARG A 3 -7.52 24.62 10.97
N LEU A 4 -6.50 25.25 10.40
CA LEU A 4 -5.20 25.51 11.00
C LEU A 4 -5.25 26.60 12.09
N ASP A 5 -6.36 27.34 12.19
CA ASP A 5 -6.62 28.27 13.30
C ASP A 5 -7.07 27.52 14.58
N THR A 6 -7.38 26.22 14.48
CA THR A 6 -7.89 25.36 15.57
C THR A 6 -6.90 24.27 15.99
N TYR A 7 -6.04 23.83 15.09
CA TYR A 7 -5.08 22.75 15.33
C TYR A 7 -3.63 23.20 15.12
N SER A 8 -2.74 22.78 16.03
CA SER A 8 -1.30 22.79 15.78
C SER A 8 -0.89 21.45 15.17
N LEU A 9 -0.57 21.44 13.89
CA LEU A 9 -0.17 20.24 13.15
C LEU A 9 1.36 20.11 13.07
N MET A 10 1.86 18.89 13.25
CA MET A 10 3.25 18.52 12.94
C MET A 10 3.28 17.16 12.26
N LEU A 11 3.89 17.10 11.09
CA LEU A 11 4.12 15.88 10.33
C LEU A 11 5.62 15.56 10.38
N PHE A 12 5.94 14.29 10.64
CA PHE A 12 7.32 13.80 10.64
C PHE A 12 7.53 12.91 9.41
N GLU A 13 8.52 13.25 8.60
CA GLU A 13 8.90 12.51 7.39
C GLU A 13 10.37 12.12 7.51
N GLN A 14 10.65 10.81 7.44
CA GLN A 14 12.01 10.27 7.57
C GLN A 14 12.91 10.76 6.45
N THR A 15 12.37 10.96 5.24
CA THR A 15 13.12 11.35 4.06
C THR A 15 13.20 12.88 3.89
N ASP A 16 13.95 13.32 2.88
CA ASP A 16 14.08 14.74 2.52
C ASP A 16 12.92 15.23 1.62
N ARG A 17 11.95 14.38 1.29
CA ARG A 17 10.94 14.60 0.26
C ARG A 17 9.59 14.04 0.65
N ILE A 18 8.51 14.71 0.23
CA ILE A 18 7.17 14.10 0.32
C ILE A 18 6.93 13.11 -0.82
N GLY A 19 5.95 12.23 -0.60
CA GLY A 19 5.43 11.29 -1.60
C GLY A 19 5.50 9.82 -1.16
N GLY A 20 6.21 9.51 -0.07
CA GLY A 20 6.34 8.15 0.46
C GLY A 20 6.80 7.17 -0.63
N THR A 21 6.01 6.13 -0.87
CA THR A 21 6.25 5.13 -1.92
C THR A 21 6.45 5.73 -3.32
N TRP A 22 5.94 6.92 -3.63
CA TRP A 22 6.10 7.54 -4.95
C TRP A 22 7.47 8.20 -5.16
N VAL A 23 8.31 8.27 -4.13
CA VAL A 23 9.69 8.74 -4.26
C VAL A 23 10.56 7.58 -4.76
N TYR A 24 10.91 7.61 -6.05
CA TYR A 24 11.85 6.66 -6.64
C TYR A 24 13.30 6.96 -6.20
N THR A 25 14.07 5.90 -5.96
CA THR A 25 15.53 5.93 -5.77
C THR A 25 16.12 4.67 -6.38
N ASP A 26 17.32 4.77 -6.99
CA ASP A 26 18.07 3.60 -7.46
C ASP A 26 18.66 2.79 -6.30
N GLU A 27 18.79 3.40 -5.12
CA GLU A 27 19.32 2.75 -3.92
C GLU A 27 18.35 1.69 -3.37
N THR A 28 18.92 0.67 -2.74
CA THR A 28 18.16 -0.44 -2.12
C THR A 28 18.70 -0.74 -0.71
N HIS A 29 17.89 -1.41 0.11
CA HIS A 29 18.19 -1.73 1.51
C HIS A 29 18.19 -0.53 2.46
N LEU A 30 19.32 0.17 2.58
CA LEU A 30 19.52 1.22 3.57
C LEU A 30 19.83 2.56 2.88
N ASP A 31 19.28 3.64 3.41
CA ASP A 31 19.58 5.00 2.97
C ASP A 31 20.89 5.52 3.58
N LYS A 32 21.25 6.77 3.25
CA LYS A 32 22.44 7.46 3.77
C LYS A 32 22.48 7.59 5.30
N HIS A 33 21.36 7.42 6.00
CA HIS A 33 21.26 7.45 7.45
C HIS A 33 21.25 6.06 8.09
N GLY A 34 21.42 4.99 7.29
CA GLY A 34 21.39 3.61 7.76
C GLY A 34 19.99 3.10 8.09
N LEU A 35 18.94 3.77 7.59
CA LEU A 35 17.55 3.35 7.78
C LEU A 35 17.05 2.61 6.55
N LEU A 36 16.06 1.74 6.72
CA LEU A 36 15.46 1.04 5.57
C LEU A 36 14.90 2.06 4.57
N ILE A 37 15.27 1.90 3.30
CA ILE A 37 14.70 2.69 2.22
C ILE A 37 13.20 2.43 2.20
N HIS A 38 12.41 3.49 2.38
CA HIS A 38 10.97 3.35 2.51
C HIS A 38 10.30 2.84 1.23
N SER A 39 10.75 3.35 0.08
CA SER A 39 10.12 3.14 -1.22
C SER A 39 10.43 1.78 -1.85
N SER A 40 9.37 1.13 -2.31
CA SER A 40 9.41 -0.08 -3.16
C SER A 40 9.26 0.24 -4.65
N MET A 41 9.34 1.51 -5.04
CA MET A 41 9.14 1.94 -6.43
C MET A 41 10.26 1.44 -7.33
N TYR A 42 9.91 1.06 -8.56
CA TYR A 42 10.86 0.69 -9.61
C TYR A 42 10.70 1.57 -10.84
N LYS A 43 11.75 1.62 -11.65
CA LYS A 43 12.02 2.70 -12.59
C LYS A 43 10.90 2.93 -13.57
N ASN A 44 10.36 1.87 -14.18
CA ASN A 44 9.35 1.99 -15.23
C ASN A 44 7.92 1.75 -14.73
N LEU A 45 7.68 1.78 -13.40
CA LEU A 45 6.36 1.53 -12.85
C LEU A 45 5.34 2.51 -13.46
N ARG A 46 4.31 1.92 -14.07
CA ARG A 46 3.07 2.61 -14.40
C ARG A 46 2.00 2.21 -13.40
N THR A 47 1.14 3.15 -13.02
CA THR A 47 0.04 2.88 -12.08
C THR A 47 -0.71 1.64 -12.52
N ASN A 48 -1.14 0.85 -11.54
CA ASN A 48 -1.98 -0.30 -11.79
C ASN A 48 -3.45 0.09 -11.93
N ILE A 49 -3.86 1.29 -11.48
CA ILE A 49 -5.22 1.85 -11.58
C ILE A 49 -5.16 3.15 -12.43
N PRO A 50 -6.22 3.50 -13.18
CA PRO A 50 -6.29 4.75 -13.94
C PRO A 50 -6.16 6.00 -13.05
N LYS A 51 -5.42 7.02 -13.50
CA LYS A 51 -5.25 8.29 -12.79
C LYS A 51 -6.58 8.97 -12.47
N GLU A 52 -7.59 8.79 -13.33
CA GLU A 52 -8.91 9.42 -13.27
C GLU A 52 -9.66 9.04 -11.99
N VAL A 53 -9.50 7.80 -11.52
CA VAL A 53 -10.09 7.35 -10.25
C VAL A 53 -9.13 7.50 -9.07
N MET A 54 -7.85 7.75 -9.31
CA MET A 54 -6.87 7.96 -8.25
C MET A 54 -6.88 9.38 -7.69
N GLN A 55 -7.49 10.37 -8.34
CA GLN A 55 -7.46 11.76 -7.87
C GLN A 55 -8.05 11.93 -6.46
N ILE A 56 -7.45 12.83 -5.67
CA ILE A 56 -8.01 13.29 -4.40
C ILE A 56 -9.27 14.12 -4.71
N PRO A 57 -10.43 13.84 -4.07
CA PRO A 57 -11.71 14.47 -4.39
C PRO A 57 -11.71 16.01 -4.43
N ASP A 58 -10.92 16.66 -3.58
CA ASP A 58 -10.81 18.12 -3.49
C ASP A 58 -9.65 18.71 -4.32
N PHE A 59 -8.95 17.88 -5.11
CA PHE A 59 -7.83 18.30 -5.95
C PHE A 59 -7.76 17.47 -7.25
N PRO A 60 -8.68 17.65 -8.19
CA PRO A 60 -8.69 16.89 -9.45
C PRO A 60 -7.46 17.20 -10.32
N TYR A 61 -7.08 16.27 -11.21
CA TYR A 61 -6.00 16.52 -12.18
C TYR A 61 -6.38 17.67 -13.12
N GLN A 62 -5.46 18.63 -13.28
CA GLN A 62 -5.66 19.75 -14.20
C GLN A 62 -5.65 19.30 -15.66
N ASN A 63 -4.73 18.39 -16.01
CA ASN A 63 -4.65 17.82 -17.36
C ASN A 63 -5.22 16.40 -17.37
N GLN A 64 -6.31 16.23 -18.12
CA GLN A 64 -7.00 14.95 -18.31
C GLN A 64 -6.51 14.21 -19.56
N GLU A 65 -5.66 14.82 -20.38
CA GLU A 65 -5.11 14.20 -21.59
C GLU A 65 -3.99 13.19 -21.29
N GLY A 66 -3.67 12.37 -22.30
CA GLY A 66 -2.60 11.37 -22.23
C GLY A 66 -3.04 10.04 -21.59
N PRO A 67 -2.10 9.13 -21.30
CA PRO A 67 -2.42 7.81 -20.80
C PRO A 67 -3.09 7.86 -19.42
N SER A 68 -4.03 6.96 -19.17
CA SER A 68 -4.69 6.81 -17.86
C SER A 68 -3.82 6.04 -16.87
N PHE A 69 -3.07 5.05 -17.33
CA PHE A 69 -2.07 4.35 -16.52
C PHE A 69 -0.73 5.08 -16.65
N VAL A 70 -0.48 6.02 -15.75
CA VAL A 70 0.65 6.95 -15.84
C VAL A 70 1.91 6.39 -15.19
N HIS A 71 3.06 6.90 -15.61
CA HIS A 71 4.33 6.63 -14.92
C HIS A 71 4.29 7.16 -13.49
N HIS A 72 4.96 6.50 -12.55
CA HIS A 72 4.97 6.88 -11.12
C HIS A 72 5.36 8.32 -10.86
N SER A 73 6.21 8.91 -11.71
CA SER A 73 6.61 10.32 -11.60
C SER A 73 5.45 11.31 -11.78
N VAL A 74 4.41 10.96 -12.55
CA VAL A 74 3.21 11.80 -12.72
C VAL A 74 2.42 11.86 -11.42
N ILE A 75 2.32 10.73 -10.72
CA ILE A 75 1.68 10.69 -9.39
C ILE A 75 2.51 11.46 -8.37
N ARG A 76 3.84 11.33 -8.42
CA ARG A 76 4.73 12.10 -7.57
C ARG A 76 4.54 13.61 -7.76
N GLU A 77 4.49 14.08 -9.00
CA GLU A 77 4.27 15.50 -9.29
C GLU A 77 2.91 15.97 -8.78
N TYR A 78 1.85 15.18 -9.00
CA TYR A 78 0.52 15.47 -8.48
C TYR A 78 0.49 15.66 -6.95
N LEU A 79 1.25 14.84 -6.19
CA LEU A 79 1.37 15.00 -4.73
C LEU A 79 2.20 16.23 -4.33
N LEU A 80 3.21 16.61 -5.11
CA LEU A 80 3.97 17.85 -4.92
C LEU A 80 3.07 19.07 -5.14
N ASP A 81 2.26 19.05 -6.20
CA ASP A 81 1.27 20.09 -6.50
C ASP A 81 0.21 20.20 -5.40
N TYR A 82 -0.31 19.07 -4.91
CA TYR A 82 -1.25 19.06 -3.78
C TYR A 82 -0.65 19.74 -2.54
N ALA A 83 0.55 19.33 -2.14
CA ALA A 83 1.22 19.88 -0.96
C ALA A 83 1.54 21.37 -1.10
N LYS A 84 1.89 21.81 -2.32
CA LYS A 84 2.11 23.23 -2.62
C LYS A 84 0.80 24.02 -2.60
N HIS A 85 -0.26 23.51 -3.21
CA HIS A 85 -1.57 24.16 -3.28
C HIS A 85 -2.15 24.43 -1.90
N PHE A 86 -2.08 23.45 -1.00
CA PHE A 86 -2.57 23.56 0.37
C PHE A 86 -1.54 24.10 1.38
N ASN A 87 -0.36 24.54 0.90
CA ASN A 87 0.73 25.08 1.72
C ASN A 87 1.09 24.17 2.92
N LEU A 88 1.34 22.88 2.64
CA LEU A 88 1.57 21.87 3.68
C LEU A 88 3.01 21.86 4.22
N TYR A 89 3.98 22.31 3.43
CA TYR A 89 5.41 22.25 3.78
C TYR A 89 5.79 22.85 5.15
N PRO A 90 5.20 23.98 5.62
CA PRO A 90 5.50 24.51 6.95
C PRO A 90 5.19 23.56 8.12
N TYR A 91 4.33 22.56 7.91
CA TYR A 91 3.94 21.58 8.92
C TYR A 91 4.77 20.31 8.87
N ILE A 92 5.66 20.16 7.88
CA ILE A 92 6.43 18.94 7.63
C ILE A 92 7.86 19.11 8.14
N LYS A 93 8.27 18.21 9.02
CA LYS A 93 9.66 18.02 9.42
C LYS A 93 10.27 16.87 8.63
N PHE A 94 11.04 17.22 7.62
CA PHE A 94 11.83 16.28 6.82
C PHE A 94 13.06 15.79 7.59
N ASN A 95 13.68 14.72 7.09
CA ASN A 95 14.85 14.07 7.69
C ASN A 95 14.62 13.81 9.19
N THR A 96 13.41 13.42 9.57
CA THR A 96 13.01 13.27 10.96
C THR A 96 12.44 11.88 11.20
N LEU A 97 13.14 11.08 12.00
CA LEU A 97 12.72 9.72 12.35
C LEU A 97 11.94 9.74 13.66
N VAL A 98 10.70 9.26 13.64
CA VAL A 98 9.96 8.96 14.87
C VAL A 98 10.57 7.71 15.53
N LYS A 99 11.06 7.87 16.76
CA LYS A 99 11.76 6.84 17.52
C LYS A 99 10.83 6.14 18.51
N HIS A 100 9.95 6.91 19.16
CA HIS A 100 9.06 6.39 20.18
C HIS A 100 7.73 7.13 20.21
N VAL A 101 6.64 6.40 20.40
CA VAL A 101 5.29 6.91 20.62
C VAL A 101 4.70 6.15 21.80
N GLU A 102 4.38 6.85 22.88
CA GLU A 102 3.76 6.25 24.07
C GLU A 102 2.58 7.08 24.59
N PRO A 103 1.55 6.42 25.15
CA PRO A 103 0.44 7.11 25.78
C PRO A 103 0.79 7.54 27.21
N GLU A 104 0.32 8.72 27.58
CA GLU A 104 0.23 9.21 28.95
C GLU A 104 -1.25 9.43 29.30
N ILE A 105 -1.77 8.64 30.24
CA ILE A 105 -3.16 8.77 30.70
C ILE A 105 -3.19 9.72 31.89
N LEU A 106 -3.84 10.87 31.69
CA LEU A 106 -4.04 11.88 32.72
C LEU A 106 -5.07 11.42 33.77
N LYS A 107 -5.09 12.08 34.93
CA LYS A 107 -6.02 11.77 36.04
C LYS A 107 -7.50 11.87 35.65
N ASN A 108 -7.82 12.70 34.65
CA ASN A 108 -9.18 12.86 34.11
C ASN A 108 -9.56 11.78 33.08
N GLY A 109 -8.67 10.82 32.80
CA GLY A 109 -8.86 9.76 31.81
C GLY A 109 -8.48 10.14 30.37
N GLN A 110 -8.08 11.40 30.11
CA GLN A 110 -7.59 11.81 28.80
C GLN A 110 -6.25 11.14 28.50
N THR A 111 -6.10 10.60 27.29
CA THR A 111 -4.81 10.10 26.80
C THR A 111 -4.10 11.19 26.00
N LEU A 112 -2.88 11.52 26.37
CA LEU A 112 -1.94 12.31 25.57
C LEU A 112 -0.86 11.40 25.00
N TRP A 113 -0.16 11.85 23.96
CA TRP A 113 0.87 11.09 23.27
C TRP A 113 2.23 11.76 23.41
N ILE A 114 3.15 11.07 24.07
CA ILE A 114 4.54 11.45 24.13
C ILE A 114 5.22 10.88 22.88
N VAL A 115 5.66 11.77 21.98
CA VAL A 115 6.31 11.40 20.72
C VAL A 115 7.75 11.89 20.76
N THR A 116 8.68 10.94 20.69
CA THR A 116 10.12 11.18 20.60
C THR A 116 10.57 10.96 19.17
N TYR A 117 11.27 11.93 18.60
CA TYR A 117 11.79 11.92 17.24
C TYR A 117 13.22 12.47 17.17
N GLU A 118 13.98 11.99 16.20
CA GLU A 118 15.37 12.37 15.95
C GLU A 118 15.46 13.14 14.62
N ASP A 119 16.05 14.33 14.64
CA ASP A 119 16.52 14.98 13.42
C ASP A 119 17.76 14.23 12.89
N LEU A 120 17.66 13.64 11.71
CA LEU A 120 18.64 12.69 11.19
C LEU A 120 19.96 13.33 10.76
N GLU A 121 19.98 14.66 10.54
CA GLU A 121 21.17 15.40 10.14
C GLU A 121 21.95 15.86 11.39
N SER A 122 21.28 16.48 12.35
CA SER A 122 21.88 17.00 13.59
C SER A 122 22.01 15.96 14.70
N LYS A 123 21.30 14.83 14.59
CA LYS A 123 21.19 13.77 15.62
C LYS A 123 20.59 14.23 16.94
N VAL A 124 19.87 15.36 16.92
CA VAL A 124 19.17 15.86 18.09
C VAL A 124 17.86 15.13 18.25
N GLU A 125 17.70 14.48 19.41
CA GLU A 125 16.44 13.88 19.83
C GLU A 125 15.56 14.92 20.53
N THR A 126 14.27 14.94 20.19
CA THR A 126 13.27 15.83 20.78
C THR A 126 12.03 15.04 21.15
N THR A 127 11.49 15.34 22.32
CA THR A 127 10.19 14.80 22.78
C THR A 127 9.15 15.91 22.80
N LYS A 128 7.96 15.62 22.28
CA LYS A 128 6.79 16.50 22.33
C LYS A 128 5.54 15.73 22.71
N ILE A 129 4.58 16.45 23.29
CA ILE A 129 3.28 15.91 23.68
C ILE A 129 2.23 16.33 22.65
N PHE A 130 1.35 15.40 22.27
CA PHE A 130 0.28 15.59 21.29
C PHE A 130 -1.06 15.08 21.82
N ASP A 131 -2.16 15.75 21.46
CA ASP A 131 -3.52 15.32 21.83
C ASP A 131 -4.01 14.12 21.00
N ALA A 132 -3.45 13.91 19.80
CA ALA A 132 -3.80 12.81 18.91
C ALA A 132 -2.62 12.45 18.01
N VAL A 133 -2.58 11.19 17.57
CA VAL A 133 -1.57 10.67 16.64
C VAL A 133 -2.25 9.96 15.48
N VAL A 134 -1.84 10.30 14.26
CA VAL A 134 -2.26 9.61 13.03
C VAL A 134 -1.04 8.93 12.42
N LEU A 135 -1.06 7.59 12.41
CA LEU A 135 -0.01 6.78 11.80
C LEU A 135 -0.25 6.69 10.30
N CYS A 136 0.69 7.26 9.53
CA CYS A 136 0.69 7.27 8.06
C CYS A 136 1.96 6.63 7.49
N ASN A 137 2.64 5.75 8.25
CA ASN A 137 3.95 5.19 7.90
C ASN A 137 3.91 4.08 6.84
N GLY A 138 2.75 3.80 6.25
CA GLY A 138 2.57 2.77 5.23
C GLY A 138 2.86 1.34 5.71
N HIS A 139 2.76 0.39 4.78
CA HIS A 139 2.95 -1.04 5.07
C HIS A 139 3.49 -1.82 3.86
N TYR A 140 4.23 -1.14 2.96
CA TYR A 140 4.82 -1.73 1.75
C TYR A 140 6.35 -1.56 1.70
N THR A 141 7.00 -1.61 2.87
CA THR A 141 8.45 -1.44 3.00
C THR A 141 9.12 -2.74 3.47
N VAL A 142 8.68 -3.29 4.61
CA VAL A 142 9.29 -4.50 5.19
C VAL A 142 8.77 -5.75 4.48
N GLY A 143 9.60 -6.34 3.60
CA GLY A 143 9.24 -7.53 2.83
C GLY A 143 8.96 -8.76 3.68
N HIS A 144 7.97 -9.55 3.27
CA HIS A 144 7.68 -10.84 3.89
C HIS A 144 8.47 -11.95 3.18
N ILE A 145 9.51 -12.47 3.83
CA ILE A 145 10.38 -13.53 3.27
C ILE A 145 10.03 -14.87 3.91
N PRO A 146 9.28 -15.76 3.23
CA PRO A 146 9.05 -17.12 3.74
C PRO A 146 10.33 -17.96 3.61
N HIS A 147 10.54 -18.86 4.57
CA HIS A 147 11.59 -19.87 4.45
C HIS A 147 11.23 -20.89 3.36
N ILE A 148 12.21 -21.23 2.53
CA ILE A 148 12.12 -22.27 1.51
C ILE A 148 13.26 -23.26 1.79
N PRO A 149 12.98 -24.56 1.96
CA PRO A 149 14.02 -25.56 2.18
C PRO A 149 15.10 -25.53 1.10
N GLY A 150 16.38 -25.46 1.49
CA GLY A 150 17.51 -25.49 0.58
C GLY A 150 17.86 -24.14 -0.07
N ILE A 151 17.17 -23.05 0.26
CA ILE A 151 17.44 -21.71 -0.29
C ILE A 151 18.90 -21.26 -0.11
N GLU A 152 19.54 -21.68 0.99
CA GLU A 152 20.94 -21.41 1.31
C GLU A 152 21.93 -21.99 0.29
N SER A 153 21.52 -22.99 -0.49
CA SER A 153 22.32 -23.57 -1.58
C SER A 153 22.27 -22.73 -2.87
N PHE A 154 21.34 -21.79 -2.98
CA PHE A 154 21.20 -20.94 -4.16
C PHE A 154 22.19 -19.77 -4.12
N HIS A 155 23.07 -19.70 -5.12
CA HIS A 155 24.09 -18.65 -5.22
C HIS A 155 23.77 -17.57 -6.26
N GLY A 156 22.62 -17.68 -6.94
CA GLY A 156 22.12 -16.64 -7.85
C GLY A 156 21.58 -15.43 -7.10
N ARG A 157 21.20 -14.38 -7.85
CA ARG A 157 20.64 -13.17 -7.26
C ARG A 157 19.31 -13.50 -6.59
N CYS A 158 19.18 -13.23 -5.30
CA CYS A 158 17.96 -13.46 -4.52
C CYS A 158 17.53 -12.15 -3.83
N ILE A 159 16.35 -11.63 -4.16
CA ILE A 159 15.84 -10.37 -3.60
C ILE A 159 14.36 -10.43 -3.26
N HIS A 160 13.87 -9.50 -2.44
CA HIS A 160 12.44 -9.17 -2.36
C HIS A 160 12.05 -8.15 -3.43
N SER A 161 10.78 -8.12 -3.81
CA SER A 161 10.21 -7.11 -4.72
C SER A 161 10.46 -5.67 -4.25
N HIS A 162 10.65 -5.48 -2.94
CA HIS A 162 11.03 -4.18 -2.34
C HIS A 162 12.34 -3.62 -2.91
N GLN A 163 13.29 -4.49 -3.25
CA GLN A 163 14.60 -4.14 -3.78
C GLN A 163 14.66 -4.15 -5.31
N TYR A 164 13.56 -4.52 -5.99
CA TYR A 164 13.51 -4.49 -7.44
C TYR A 164 13.50 -3.03 -7.92
N ARG A 165 14.26 -2.73 -8.99
CA ARG A 165 14.41 -1.37 -9.53
C ARG A 165 14.35 -1.32 -11.04
N ILE A 166 15.05 -2.21 -11.72
CA ILE A 166 15.18 -2.19 -13.18
C ILE A 166 15.18 -3.62 -13.76
N PRO A 167 14.57 -3.85 -14.93
CA PRO A 167 14.51 -5.16 -15.56
C PRO A 167 15.80 -5.58 -16.29
N GLU A 168 16.62 -4.63 -16.74
CA GLU A 168 17.78 -4.87 -17.62
C GLU A 168 18.83 -5.80 -16.98
N VAL A 169 18.94 -5.81 -15.64
CA VAL A 169 19.85 -6.71 -14.90
C VAL A 169 19.46 -8.19 -14.98
N TYR A 170 18.27 -8.49 -15.52
CA TYR A 170 17.73 -9.82 -15.74
C TYR A 170 17.81 -10.27 -17.21
N ALA A 171 18.45 -9.49 -18.08
CA ALA A 171 18.58 -9.80 -19.49
C ALA A 171 19.23 -11.17 -19.74
N GLY A 172 18.59 -12.00 -20.58
CA GLY A 172 19.08 -13.33 -20.96
C GLY A 172 19.11 -14.38 -19.84
N LYS A 173 18.50 -14.11 -18.68
CA LYS A 173 18.48 -15.02 -17.53
C LYS A 173 17.14 -15.75 -17.39
N ARG A 174 17.15 -16.85 -16.66
CA ARG A 174 15.96 -17.59 -16.20
C ARG A 174 15.60 -17.14 -14.80
N ILE A 175 14.42 -16.55 -14.65
CA ILE A 175 14.01 -15.88 -13.42
C ILE A 175 12.88 -16.65 -12.77
N CYS A 176 12.95 -16.92 -11.46
CA CYS A 176 11.80 -17.37 -10.70
C CYS A 176 11.24 -16.20 -9.88
N ILE A 177 9.92 -16.02 -9.92
CA ILE A 177 9.19 -15.04 -9.11
C ILE A 177 8.21 -15.82 -8.23
N LEU A 178 8.33 -15.71 -6.91
CA LEU A 178 7.41 -16.33 -5.97
C LEU A 178 6.32 -15.34 -5.53
N GLY A 179 5.08 -15.62 -5.90
CA GLY A 179 3.89 -14.83 -5.60
C GLY A 179 3.34 -14.16 -6.86
N ALA A 180 2.04 -14.31 -7.09
CA ALA A 180 1.36 -13.82 -8.29
C ALA A 180 0.22 -12.85 -7.96
N SER A 181 0.48 -11.92 -7.03
CA SER A 181 -0.35 -10.73 -6.84
C SER A 181 0.23 -9.55 -7.65
N TRP A 182 -0.09 -8.30 -7.30
CA TRP A 182 0.25 -7.13 -8.10
C TRP A 182 1.74 -6.99 -8.43
N SER A 183 2.63 -7.07 -7.43
CA SER A 183 4.08 -6.99 -7.69
C SER A 183 4.58 -8.15 -8.54
N GLY A 184 4.11 -9.37 -8.26
CA GLY A 184 4.52 -10.57 -8.99
C GLY A 184 4.18 -10.51 -10.47
N ILE A 185 2.94 -10.12 -10.78
CA ILE A 185 2.45 -9.99 -12.16
C ILE A 185 3.14 -8.85 -12.88
N ASP A 186 3.21 -7.65 -12.29
CA ASP A 186 3.78 -6.47 -12.96
C ASP A 186 5.29 -6.65 -13.24
N ILE A 187 6.04 -7.17 -12.24
CA ILE A 187 7.47 -7.47 -12.39
C ILE A 187 7.68 -8.61 -13.40
N ALA A 188 6.85 -9.66 -13.40
CA ALA A 188 6.96 -10.74 -14.38
C ALA A 188 6.81 -10.22 -15.82
N ILE A 189 5.85 -9.33 -16.06
CA ILE A 189 5.61 -8.74 -17.38
C ILE A 189 6.77 -7.81 -17.77
N GLU A 190 7.26 -6.97 -16.87
CA GLU A 190 8.38 -6.08 -17.17
C GLU A 190 9.67 -6.86 -17.48
N ILE A 191 10.02 -7.82 -16.63
CA ILE A 191 11.21 -8.67 -16.81
C ILE A 191 11.10 -9.53 -18.06
N SER A 192 9.89 -9.96 -18.45
CA SER A 192 9.69 -10.82 -19.62
C SER A 192 10.19 -10.22 -20.94
N GLN A 193 10.33 -8.89 -21.01
CA GLN A 193 10.87 -8.20 -22.18
C GLN A 193 12.40 -8.34 -22.33
N TYR A 194 13.09 -8.77 -21.27
CA TYR A 194 14.55 -8.85 -21.20
C TYR A 194 15.05 -10.28 -20.90
N ALA A 195 14.35 -10.99 -20.03
CA ALA A 195 14.71 -12.34 -19.60
C ALA A 195 14.50 -13.39 -20.69
N ASP A 196 15.29 -14.46 -20.64
CA ASP A 196 15.09 -15.64 -21.49
C ASP A 196 13.80 -16.37 -21.09
N LYS A 197 13.62 -16.59 -19.78
CA LYS A 197 12.44 -17.29 -19.23
C LYS A 197 12.04 -16.71 -17.88
N VAL A 198 10.74 -16.62 -17.61
CA VAL A 198 10.19 -16.22 -16.31
C VAL A 198 9.27 -17.32 -15.79
N TYR A 199 9.58 -17.88 -14.62
CA TYR A 199 8.74 -18.81 -13.88
C TYR A 199 7.95 -18.03 -12.82
N LEU A 200 6.65 -17.85 -13.04
CA LEU A 200 5.75 -17.23 -12.08
C LEU A 200 5.18 -18.31 -11.15
N SER A 201 5.83 -18.49 -9.99
CA SER A 201 5.46 -19.49 -8.99
C SER A 201 4.41 -18.96 -8.02
N HIS A 202 3.32 -19.71 -7.80
CA HIS A 202 2.28 -19.31 -6.85
C HIS A 202 1.50 -20.49 -6.24
N ASN A 203 0.73 -20.19 -5.19
CA ASN A 203 -0.11 -21.15 -4.47
C ASN A 203 -1.61 -20.98 -4.74
N LEU A 204 -2.00 -20.23 -5.78
CA LEU A 204 -3.39 -20.19 -6.25
C LEU A 204 -3.85 -21.61 -6.64
N THR A 205 -5.12 -21.91 -6.37
CA THR A 205 -5.75 -23.20 -6.68
C THR A 205 -5.84 -23.45 -8.18
N GLU A 206 -6.09 -22.39 -8.94
CA GLU A 206 -6.16 -22.39 -10.38
C GLU A 206 -5.03 -21.56 -10.98
N ARG A 207 -4.70 -21.87 -12.24
CA ARG A 207 -3.82 -21.02 -13.02
C ARG A 207 -4.51 -19.70 -13.30
N ILE A 208 -3.73 -18.65 -13.40
CA ILE A 208 -4.23 -17.34 -13.77
C ILE A 208 -4.61 -17.40 -15.26
N ASP A 209 -5.90 -17.29 -15.53
CA ASP A 209 -6.47 -17.32 -16.88
C ASP A 209 -6.48 -15.92 -17.50
N SER A 210 -5.29 -15.35 -17.69
CA SER A 210 -5.08 -14.07 -18.38
C SER A 210 -3.86 -14.16 -19.27
N LYS A 211 -3.91 -13.49 -20.42
CA LYS A 211 -2.79 -13.48 -21.35
C LYS A 211 -1.56 -12.81 -20.72
N MET A 212 -0.44 -13.54 -20.75
CA MET A 212 0.90 -13.09 -20.35
C MET A 212 1.86 -13.18 -21.55
N SER A 213 3.09 -12.69 -21.38
CA SER A 213 4.15 -12.85 -22.37
C SER A 213 4.47 -14.34 -22.57
N SER A 214 4.86 -14.72 -23.80
CA SER A 214 5.04 -16.14 -24.18
C SER A 214 6.16 -16.87 -23.42
N ASN A 215 7.12 -16.13 -22.86
CA ASN A 215 8.20 -16.66 -22.02
C ASN A 215 7.87 -16.64 -20.51
N VAL A 216 6.66 -16.21 -20.11
CA VAL A 216 6.17 -16.30 -18.73
C VAL A 216 5.42 -17.61 -18.56
N GLU A 217 5.88 -18.45 -17.64
CA GLU A 217 5.33 -19.76 -17.37
C GLU A 217 4.90 -19.87 -15.92
N GLN A 218 3.63 -20.21 -15.70
CA GLN A 218 3.10 -20.41 -14.36
C GLN A 218 3.55 -21.76 -13.78
N ARG A 219 4.06 -21.74 -12.55
CA ARG A 219 4.44 -22.93 -11.79
C ARG A 219 3.74 -22.96 -10.43
N PRO A 220 3.49 -24.13 -9.84
CA PRO A 220 3.08 -24.22 -8.44
C PRO A 220 4.13 -23.62 -7.51
N SER A 221 3.79 -23.50 -6.22
CA SER A 221 4.74 -23.06 -5.19
C SER A 221 6.00 -23.92 -5.20
N ILE A 222 7.12 -23.29 -4.85
CA ILE A 222 8.41 -23.96 -4.65
C ILE A 222 8.28 -24.90 -3.45
N GLU A 223 8.78 -26.12 -3.62
CA GLU A 223 8.90 -27.13 -2.57
C GLU A 223 10.28 -27.06 -1.92
N SER A 224 11.34 -27.07 -2.72
CA SER A 224 12.72 -26.97 -2.26
C SER A 224 13.66 -26.45 -3.35
N ILE A 225 14.88 -26.09 -2.97
CA ILE A 225 15.92 -25.58 -3.88
C ILE A 225 17.20 -26.39 -3.68
N GLN A 226 17.86 -26.73 -4.78
CA GLN A 226 19.13 -27.46 -4.80
C GLN A 226 20.11 -26.76 -5.76
N GLY A 227 21.00 -25.91 -5.23
CA GLY A 227 21.84 -25.07 -6.06
C GLY A 227 20.98 -24.12 -6.88
N ASN A 228 21.09 -24.19 -8.22
CA ASN A 228 20.28 -23.41 -9.15
C ASN A 228 18.99 -24.13 -9.58
N VAL A 229 18.72 -25.34 -9.11
CA VAL A 229 17.53 -26.12 -9.48
C VAL A 229 16.42 -25.89 -8.46
N PHE A 230 15.33 -25.29 -8.93
CA PHE A 230 14.11 -25.10 -8.15
C PHE A 230 13.16 -26.27 -8.40
N ILE A 231 12.72 -26.92 -7.33
CA ILE A 231 11.76 -28.03 -7.37
C ILE A 231 10.41 -27.50 -6.93
N PHE A 232 9.39 -27.68 -7.77
CA PHE A 232 8.02 -27.22 -7.54
C PHE A 232 7.16 -28.37 -6.99
N ARG A 233 6.06 -28.02 -6.31
CA ARG A 233 5.17 -28.99 -5.64
C ARG A 233 4.48 -30.01 -6.54
N ASP A 234 4.50 -29.82 -7.86
CA ASP A 234 4.02 -30.82 -8.83
C ASP A 234 5.11 -31.83 -9.24
N GLY A 235 6.29 -31.79 -8.59
CA GLY A 235 7.45 -32.62 -8.90
C GLY A 235 8.27 -32.13 -10.09
N SER A 236 7.83 -31.06 -10.76
CA SER A 236 8.61 -30.46 -11.85
C SER A 236 9.79 -29.64 -11.30
N SER A 237 10.80 -29.41 -12.14
CA SER A 237 11.95 -28.59 -11.77
C SER A 237 12.37 -27.65 -12.90
N ALA A 238 13.07 -26.60 -12.54
CA ALA A 238 13.68 -25.66 -13.47
C ALA A 238 15.00 -25.13 -12.92
N GLU A 239 15.95 -24.88 -13.81
CA GLU A 239 17.14 -24.10 -13.47
C GLU A 239 16.82 -22.60 -13.49
N VAL A 240 17.32 -21.89 -12.48
CA VAL A 240 17.03 -20.47 -12.23
C VAL A 240 18.33 -19.74 -11.95
N ASP A 241 18.49 -18.56 -12.54
CA ASP A 241 19.68 -17.70 -12.38
C ASP A 241 19.40 -16.52 -11.43
N SER A 242 18.14 -16.11 -11.27
CA SER A 242 17.74 -15.15 -10.24
C SER A 242 16.34 -15.42 -9.69
N PHE A 243 16.17 -15.10 -8.41
CA PHE A 243 14.96 -15.35 -7.66
C PHE A 243 14.43 -14.06 -7.03
N ILE A 244 13.13 -13.82 -7.16
CA ILE A 244 12.45 -12.64 -6.61
C ILE A 244 11.27 -13.10 -5.74
N TYR A 245 11.32 -12.74 -4.46
CA TYR A 245 10.19 -12.85 -3.55
C TYR A 245 9.20 -11.71 -3.82
N CYS A 246 8.04 -12.04 -4.39
CA CYS A 246 6.86 -11.18 -4.52
C CYS A 246 5.78 -11.58 -3.51
N THR A 247 6.21 -11.84 -2.28
CA THR A 247 5.44 -12.52 -1.21
C THR A 247 4.77 -11.56 -0.24
N GLY A 248 4.68 -10.28 -0.61
CA GLY A 248 4.00 -9.24 0.16
C GLY A 248 4.88 -8.62 1.24
N TYR A 249 4.25 -7.90 2.16
CA TYR A 249 4.93 -7.09 3.17
C TYR A 249 4.33 -7.36 4.54
N LYS A 250 5.06 -6.99 5.58
CA LYS A 250 4.65 -7.05 6.98
C LYS A 250 4.17 -5.69 7.45
N PHE A 251 3.14 -5.67 8.28
CA PHE A 251 2.83 -4.50 9.11
C PHE A 251 3.87 -4.36 10.22
N THR A 252 4.42 -3.16 10.39
CA THR A 252 5.45 -2.89 11.40
C THR A 252 5.27 -1.50 11.98
N TYR A 253 5.30 -1.40 13.31
CA TYR A 253 5.22 -0.15 14.06
C TYR A 253 6.34 -0.11 15.12
N PRO A 254 7.62 -0.13 14.70
CA PRO A 254 8.76 -0.33 15.61
C PRO A 254 8.94 0.82 16.62
N PHE A 255 8.35 1.98 16.34
CA PHE A 255 8.35 3.15 17.22
C PHE A 255 7.24 3.11 18.28
N MET A 256 6.25 2.22 18.18
CA MET A 256 5.14 2.21 19.13
C MET A 256 5.55 1.54 20.43
N SER A 257 5.21 2.16 21.55
CA SER A 257 5.41 1.59 22.88
C SER A 257 4.63 0.29 23.07
N THR A 258 5.22 -0.67 23.79
CA THR A 258 4.56 -1.93 24.15
C THR A 258 3.38 -1.74 25.11
N LYS A 259 3.19 -0.52 25.66
CA LYS A 259 1.98 -0.12 26.39
C LYS A 259 0.74 -0.04 25.50
N VAL A 260 0.94 0.11 24.18
CA VAL A 260 -0.12 0.07 23.18
C VAL A 260 -0.11 -1.30 22.53
N GLU A 261 -1.17 -2.06 22.73
CA GLU A 261 -1.28 -3.39 22.14
C GLU A 261 -1.62 -3.29 20.65
N ILE A 262 -0.61 -3.42 19.78
CA ILE A 262 -0.80 -3.58 18.34
C ILE A 262 -0.29 -4.95 17.94
N ARG A 263 -1.21 -5.86 17.61
CA ARG A 263 -0.86 -7.20 17.13
C ARG A 263 -0.83 -7.18 15.61
N THR A 264 0.20 -7.79 15.03
CA THR A 264 0.41 -7.90 13.58
C THR A 264 0.50 -9.35 13.10
N ASP A 265 0.09 -10.29 13.95
CA ASP A 265 0.15 -11.73 13.68
C ASP A 265 -0.64 -12.11 12.43
N ASN A 266 -0.11 -13.07 11.68
CA ASN A 266 -0.68 -13.50 10.39
C ASN A 266 -0.95 -12.32 9.45
N ASN A 267 -0.12 -11.27 9.47
CA ASN A 267 -0.25 -10.09 8.62
C ASN A 267 -1.65 -9.43 8.69
N HIS A 268 -2.19 -9.31 9.90
CA HIS A 268 -3.44 -8.63 10.21
C HIS A 268 -3.21 -7.70 11.41
N VAL A 269 -3.78 -6.50 11.40
CA VAL A 269 -3.57 -5.50 12.45
C VAL A 269 -4.81 -5.37 13.33
N GLU A 270 -4.64 -5.60 14.62
CA GLU A 270 -5.69 -5.50 15.64
C GLU A 270 -5.15 -4.88 16.94
N PRO A 271 -5.98 -4.23 17.78
CA PRO A 271 -7.44 -4.08 17.74
C PRO A 271 -7.89 -2.76 17.05
N ILE A 272 -8.06 -2.79 15.72
CA ILE A 272 -8.34 -1.57 14.93
C ILE A 272 -9.80 -1.56 14.44
N TYR A 273 -10.60 -0.66 15.00
CA TYR A 273 -11.99 -0.42 14.58
C TYR A 273 -12.03 0.25 13.21
N LYS A 274 -12.89 -0.25 12.32
CA LYS A 274 -13.08 0.22 10.93
C LYS A 274 -11.78 0.43 10.16
N HIS A 275 -10.76 -0.40 10.44
CA HIS A 275 -9.42 -0.29 9.87
C HIS A 275 -8.76 1.10 10.03
N LEU A 276 -9.18 1.91 10.99
CA LEU A 276 -8.78 3.32 11.09
C LEU A 276 -8.42 3.79 12.50
N MET A 277 -8.96 3.20 13.56
CA MET A 277 -8.80 3.72 14.92
C MET A 277 -8.52 2.62 15.94
N HIS A 278 -7.62 2.84 16.88
CA HIS A 278 -7.36 1.91 17.97
C HIS A 278 -8.56 1.85 18.93
N MET A 279 -9.02 0.65 19.30
CA MET A 279 -10.24 0.49 20.13
C MET A 279 -10.07 0.97 21.57
N ASP A 280 -8.86 0.92 22.14
CA ASP A 280 -8.58 1.46 23.49
C ASP A 280 -8.14 2.92 23.52
N TYR A 281 -7.70 3.45 22.38
CA TYR A 281 -7.12 4.78 22.29
C TYR A 281 -7.74 5.50 21.10
N THR A 282 -8.89 6.15 21.33
CA THR A 282 -9.73 6.74 20.28
C THR A 282 -9.14 8.00 19.63
N ASN A 283 -7.95 8.41 20.07
CA ASN A 283 -7.12 9.47 19.48
C ASN A 283 -5.84 8.92 18.83
N LEU A 284 -5.75 7.59 18.62
CA LEU A 284 -4.73 6.93 17.80
C LEU A 284 -5.36 6.35 16.54
N PHE A 285 -4.90 6.82 15.39
CA PHE A 285 -5.45 6.46 14.09
C PHE A 285 -4.41 5.79 13.18
N PHE A 286 -4.88 4.93 12.28
CA PHE A 286 -4.11 4.17 11.29
C PHE A 286 -4.63 4.52 9.90
N MET A 287 -4.13 5.60 9.32
CA MET A 287 -4.57 6.03 7.99
C MET A 287 -3.91 5.16 6.92
N GLY A 288 -4.73 4.64 6.00
CA GLY A 288 -4.25 3.84 4.89
C GLY A 288 -3.92 2.38 5.21
N LEU A 289 -4.43 1.85 6.32
CA LEU A 289 -4.30 0.42 6.66
C LEU A 289 -4.95 -0.54 5.62
N PRO A 290 -6.10 -0.22 5.00
CA PRO A 290 -6.68 -1.09 3.98
C PRO A 290 -5.82 -1.23 2.72
N ALA A 291 -5.80 -2.44 2.15
CA ALA A 291 -5.07 -2.80 0.94
C ALA A 291 -6.01 -3.27 -0.18
N ILE A 292 -5.52 -3.23 -1.43
CA ILE A 292 -6.33 -3.51 -2.65
C ILE A 292 -7.58 -2.61 -2.68
N VAL A 293 -7.29 -1.31 -2.73
CA VAL A 293 -8.23 -0.18 -2.65
C VAL A 293 -7.81 0.89 -3.66
N ILE A 294 -8.63 1.92 -3.83
CA ILE A 294 -8.26 3.16 -4.51
C ILE A 294 -7.72 4.14 -3.44
N PRO A 295 -6.39 4.36 -3.35
CA PRO A 295 -5.80 4.90 -2.11
C PRO A 295 -6.17 6.34 -1.79
N PHE A 296 -6.02 7.29 -2.73
CA PHE A 296 -6.15 8.70 -2.39
C PHE A 296 -7.59 9.14 -2.04
N PRO A 297 -8.65 8.68 -2.75
CA PRO A 297 -10.02 8.87 -2.33
C PRO A 297 -10.32 8.29 -0.94
N MET A 298 -9.78 7.10 -0.66
CA MET A 298 -9.89 6.49 0.68
C MET A 298 -9.22 7.37 1.74
N PHE A 299 -7.98 7.83 1.51
CA PHE A 299 -7.27 8.69 2.45
C PHE A 299 -8.03 9.99 2.72
N HIS A 300 -8.64 10.58 1.69
CA HIS A 300 -9.47 11.77 1.83
C HIS A 300 -10.67 11.52 2.76
N ILE A 301 -11.43 10.44 2.53
CA ILE A 301 -12.58 10.08 3.37
C ILE A 301 -12.16 9.72 4.80
N GLN A 302 -11.07 8.96 4.97
CA GLN A 302 -10.48 8.66 6.28
C GLN A 302 -10.08 9.92 7.03
N ALA A 303 -9.46 10.90 6.36
CA ALA A 303 -9.09 12.18 6.95
C ALA A 303 -10.32 12.97 7.42
N GLN A 304 -11.40 13.02 6.63
CA GLN A 304 -12.65 13.68 7.03
C GLN A 304 -13.29 13.02 8.26
N TYR A 305 -13.25 11.69 8.34
CA TYR A 305 -13.75 10.94 9.50
C TYR A 305 -12.92 11.17 10.76
N ILE A 306 -11.59 11.11 10.66
CA ILE A 306 -10.68 11.42 11.77
C ILE A 306 -10.94 12.85 12.29
N LEU A 307 -11.02 13.83 11.39
CA LEU A 307 -11.34 15.21 11.77
C LEU A 307 -12.74 15.32 12.40
N GLY A 308 -13.71 14.56 11.90
CA GLY A 308 -15.04 14.50 12.51
C GLY A 308 -15.04 14.01 13.96
N ILE A 309 -14.19 13.03 14.28
CA ILE A 309 -13.98 12.56 15.65
C ILE A 309 -13.28 13.63 16.49
N LEU A 310 -12.16 14.17 16.01
CA LEU A 310 -11.35 15.15 16.74
C LEU A 310 -12.09 16.47 16.99
N GLU A 311 -13.03 16.84 16.13
CA GLU A 311 -13.89 18.03 16.27
C GLU A 311 -15.18 17.74 17.05
N GLY A 312 -15.39 16.49 17.52
CA GLY A 312 -16.59 16.09 18.27
C GLY A 312 -17.87 16.02 17.44
N ARG A 313 -17.78 16.15 16.11
CA ARG A 313 -18.91 16.00 15.17
C ARG A 313 -19.37 14.55 15.03
N ILE A 314 -18.46 13.60 15.22
CA ILE A 314 -18.74 12.17 15.21
C ILE A 314 -18.66 11.66 16.64
N GLN A 315 -19.79 11.17 17.15
CA GLN A 315 -19.85 10.52 18.46
C GLN A 315 -19.47 9.06 18.30
N LEU A 316 -18.39 8.66 18.96
CA LEU A 316 -17.90 7.29 18.92
C LEU A 316 -18.76 6.38 19.80
N LEU A 317 -18.85 5.12 19.37
CA LEU A 317 -19.36 4.04 20.22
C LEU A 317 -18.43 3.82 21.42
N SER A 318 -18.96 3.22 22.48
CA SER A 318 -18.10 2.79 23.59
C SER A 318 -17.06 1.76 23.10
N PRO A 319 -15.88 1.69 23.72
CA PRO A 319 -14.86 0.68 23.38
C PRO A 319 -15.40 -0.76 23.34
N GLN A 320 -16.32 -1.09 24.25
CA GLN A 320 -16.99 -2.39 24.26
C GLN A 320 -17.82 -2.61 22.99
N ARG A 321 -18.64 -1.63 22.58
CA ARG A 321 -19.46 -1.73 21.37
C ARG A 321 -18.61 -1.81 20.10
N MET A 322 -17.53 -1.04 20.02
CA MET A 322 -16.59 -1.14 18.89
C MET A 322 -15.99 -2.54 18.76
N ARG A 323 -15.63 -3.17 19.89
CA ARG A 323 -15.13 -4.56 19.91
C ARG A 323 -16.19 -5.56 19.51
N GLU A 324 -17.42 -5.41 19.99
CA GLU A 324 -18.54 -6.27 19.61
C GLU A 324 -18.78 -6.22 18.10
N GLU A 325 -18.87 -5.03 17.51
CA GLU A 325 -19.03 -4.86 16.06
C GLU A 325 -17.85 -5.44 15.27
N TYR A 326 -16.62 -5.16 15.71
CA TYR A 326 -15.41 -5.70 15.09
C TYR A 326 -15.38 -7.23 15.08
N GLU A 327 -15.69 -7.88 16.20
CA GLU A 327 -15.69 -9.34 16.27
C GLU A 327 -16.83 -9.97 15.46
N ILE A 328 -18.00 -9.32 15.38
CA ILE A 328 -19.10 -9.75 14.50
C ILE A 328 -18.66 -9.70 13.03
N GLU A 329 -18.06 -8.59 12.59
CA GLU A 329 -17.57 -8.44 11.22
C GLU A 329 -16.46 -9.46 10.93
N LYS A 330 -15.45 -9.53 11.80
CA LYS A 330 -14.33 -10.47 11.67
C LYS A 330 -14.83 -11.90 11.56
N LYS A 331 -15.73 -12.33 12.43
CA LYS A 331 -16.33 -13.68 12.36
C LYS A 331 -17.08 -13.90 11.05
N SER A 332 -17.92 -12.95 10.62
CA SER A 332 -18.65 -13.04 9.36
C SER A 332 -17.72 -13.22 8.16
N LEU A 333 -16.60 -12.48 8.11
CA LEU A 333 -15.61 -12.60 7.03
C LEU A 333 -14.89 -13.95 7.06
N LEU A 334 -14.54 -14.45 8.24
CA LEU A 334 -13.93 -15.78 8.40
C LEU A 334 -14.89 -16.90 7.97
N ASP A 335 -16.18 -16.80 8.33
CA ASP A 335 -17.23 -17.75 7.95
C ASP A 335 -17.48 -17.76 6.43
N GLN A 336 -17.21 -16.65 5.74
CA GLN A 336 -17.19 -16.53 4.27
C GLN A 336 -15.90 -17.08 3.62
N GLY A 337 -14.96 -17.62 4.40
CA GLY A 337 -13.71 -18.18 3.92
C GLY A 337 -12.59 -17.16 3.68
N ILE A 338 -12.79 -15.88 4.06
CA ILE A 338 -11.74 -14.87 3.97
C ILE A 338 -10.74 -15.12 5.09
N GLN A 339 -9.51 -15.49 4.73
CA GLN A 339 -8.43 -15.70 5.70
C GLN A 339 -8.14 -14.41 6.48
N LEU A 340 -7.75 -14.53 7.76
CA LEU A 340 -7.43 -13.39 8.65
C LEU A 340 -6.48 -12.36 7.99
N ARG A 341 -5.39 -12.83 7.38
CA ARG A 341 -4.41 -12.03 6.61
C ARG A 341 -4.96 -11.26 5.41
N HIS A 342 -6.20 -11.53 5.02
CA HIS A 342 -6.91 -10.91 3.90
C HIS A 342 -8.03 -9.98 4.35
N ILE A 343 -8.33 -9.88 5.66
CA ILE A 343 -9.38 -8.99 6.17
C ILE A 343 -9.09 -7.53 5.82
N ASN A 344 -7.84 -7.06 5.93
CA ASN A 344 -7.48 -5.69 5.52
C ASN A 344 -7.43 -5.52 3.99
N LYS A 345 -7.55 -6.58 3.18
CA LYS A 345 -7.62 -6.49 1.71
C LYS A 345 -9.07 -6.32 1.30
N LEU A 346 -9.52 -5.08 1.10
CA LEU A 346 -10.95 -4.81 0.93
C LEU A 346 -11.49 -5.29 -0.41
N LYS A 347 -10.75 -5.11 -1.52
CA LYS A 347 -11.25 -5.45 -2.86
C LYS A 347 -12.63 -4.79 -3.08
N ASP A 348 -13.66 -5.55 -3.43
CA ASP A 348 -15.02 -5.03 -3.62
C ASP A 348 -15.67 -4.49 -2.34
N ARG A 349 -15.22 -4.94 -1.15
CA ARG A 349 -15.71 -4.40 0.13
C ARG A 349 -15.31 -2.95 0.35
N GLN A 350 -14.36 -2.42 -0.44
CA GLN A 350 -13.93 -1.03 -0.31
C GLN A 350 -15.08 -0.05 -0.54
N TRP A 351 -16.05 -0.38 -1.40
CA TRP A 351 -17.15 0.52 -1.75
C TRP A 351 -18.08 0.74 -0.57
N ALA A 352 -18.51 -0.35 0.09
CA ALA A 352 -19.30 -0.29 1.31
C ALA A 352 -18.55 0.44 2.43
N TYR A 353 -17.25 0.19 2.56
CA TYR A 353 -16.39 0.91 3.50
C TYR A 353 -16.36 2.42 3.22
N TYR A 354 -16.18 2.84 1.97
CA TYR A 354 -16.18 4.27 1.63
C TYR A 354 -17.51 4.93 1.94
N ASP A 355 -18.63 4.30 1.57
CA ASP A 355 -19.98 4.82 1.85
C ASP A 355 -20.22 4.93 3.35
N GLU A 356 -19.82 3.92 4.12
CA GLU A 356 -19.96 3.90 5.57
C GLU A 356 -19.17 5.04 6.25
N ILE A 357 -17.89 5.20 5.89
CA ILE A 357 -17.04 6.24 6.49
C ILE A 357 -17.47 7.63 6.02
N ALA A 358 -17.85 7.79 4.75
CA ALA A 358 -18.35 9.06 4.21
C ALA A 358 -19.66 9.48 4.88
N ALA A 359 -20.62 8.57 5.01
CA ALA A 359 -21.88 8.82 5.69
C ALA A 359 -21.66 9.20 7.16
N ALA A 360 -20.80 8.46 7.87
CA ALA A 360 -20.49 8.76 9.25
C ALA A 360 -19.75 10.10 9.43
N ALA A 361 -18.93 10.51 8.46
CA ALA A 361 -18.28 11.82 8.43
C ALA A 361 -19.18 12.96 7.92
N ASN A 362 -20.40 12.65 7.46
CA ASN A 362 -21.32 13.58 6.80
C ASN A 362 -20.66 14.31 5.60
N VAL A 363 -19.96 13.55 4.77
CA VAL A 363 -19.37 14.02 3.50
C VAL A 363 -19.97 13.25 2.32
N PRO A 364 -19.92 13.79 1.09
CA PRO A 364 -20.44 13.10 -0.07
C PRO A 364 -19.76 11.73 -0.29
N SER A 365 -20.56 10.72 -0.65
CA SER A 365 -20.04 9.44 -1.17
C SER A 365 -19.22 9.65 -2.44
N LEU A 366 -18.34 8.69 -2.72
CA LEU A 366 -17.61 8.67 -4.00
C LEU A 366 -18.58 8.42 -5.17
N PRO A 367 -18.36 9.06 -6.33
CA PRO A 367 -19.27 8.93 -7.46
C PRO A 367 -19.25 7.50 -8.03
N PRO A 368 -20.42 6.92 -8.41
CA PRO A 368 -20.51 5.55 -8.93
C PRO A 368 -19.61 5.24 -10.13
N VAL A 369 -19.29 6.23 -10.96
CA VAL A 369 -18.36 6.08 -12.10
C VAL A 369 -17.00 5.51 -11.70
N MET A 370 -16.51 5.81 -10.48
CA MET A 370 -15.22 5.28 -10.01
C MET A 370 -15.24 3.76 -9.88
N LYS A 371 -16.33 3.21 -9.35
CA LYS A 371 -16.53 1.76 -9.28
C LYS A 371 -16.63 1.16 -10.68
N LYS A 372 -17.42 1.76 -11.56
CA LYS A 372 -17.57 1.26 -12.95
C LYS A 372 -16.25 1.22 -13.70
N ILE A 373 -15.39 2.24 -13.54
CA ILE A 373 -14.04 2.22 -14.10
C ILE A 373 -13.18 1.14 -13.44
N PHE A 374 -13.19 1.02 -12.12
CA PHE A 374 -12.41 -0.01 -11.41
C PHE A 374 -12.79 -1.43 -11.84
N ASP A 375 -14.10 -1.70 -11.96
CA ASP A 375 -14.64 -2.99 -12.40
C ASP A 375 -14.21 -3.28 -13.85
N HIS A 376 -14.38 -2.31 -14.77
CA HIS A 376 -13.92 -2.46 -16.14
C HIS A 376 -12.39 -2.69 -16.23
N VAL A 377 -11.59 -2.03 -15.39
CA VAL A 377 -10.13 -2.28 -15.34
C VAL A 377 -9.85 -3.71 -14.90
N SER A 378 -10.62 -4.24 -13.93
CA SER A 378 -10.50 -5.63 -13.49
C SER A 378 -10.79 -6.59 -14.65
N ASP A 379 -11.89 -6.40 -15.37
CA ASP A 379 -12.26 -7.23 -16.52
C ASP A 379 -11.15 -7.23 -17.59
N MET A 380 -10.57 -6.05 -17.89
CA MET A 380 -9.50 -5.96 -18.89
C MET A 380 -8.19 -6.62 -18.44
N ARG A 381 -7.90 -6.64 -17.13
CA ARG A 381 -6.77 -7.39 -16.57
C ARG A 381 -6.97 -8.88 -16.68
N ASP A 382 -8.18 -9.35 -16.40
CA ASP A 382 -8.53 -10.78 -16.51
C ASP A 382 -8.39 -11.27 -17.96
N ILE A 383 -8.66 -10.42 -18.95
CA ILE A 383 -8.42 -10.74 -20.35
C ILE A 383 -6.92 -10.77 -20.70
N ASN A 384 -6.17 -9.70 -20.38
CA ASN A 384 -4.77 -9.59 -20.80
C ASN A 384 -3.94 -8.61 -19.95
N PHE A 385 -3.09 -9.15 -19.07
CA PHE A 385 -2.21 -8.32 -18.27
C PHE A 385 -1.18 -7.50 -19.06
N THR A 386 -0.83 -7.93 -20.27
CA THR A 386 0.18 -7.23 -21.08
C THR A 386 -0.37 -5.96 -21.75
N THR A 387 -1.69 -5.82 -21.86
CA THR A 387 -2.31 -4.72 -22.61
C THR A 387 -3.35 -3.90 -21.85
N TYR A 388 -3.78 -4.30 -20.66
CA TYR A 388 -4.81 -3.53 -19.93
C TYR A 388 -4.39 -2.08 -19.65
N LYS A 389 -3.08 -1.80 -19.53
CA LYS A 389 -2.56 -0.43 -19.34
C LYS A 389 -2.64 0.46 -20.61
N ASN A 390 -3.18 -0.06 -21.71
CA ASN A 390 -3.38 0.65 -22.97
C ASN A 390 -4.78 1.27 -23.12
N TYR A 391 -5.70 0.92 -22.21
CA TYR A 391 -6.98 1.59 -22.13
C TYR A 391 -6.80 3.00 -21.56
N GLN A 392 -7.52 3.95 -22.14
CA GLN A 392 -7.63 5.33 -21.69
C GLN A 392 -9.07 5.64 -21.31
N TYR A 393 -9.26 6.24 -20.16
CA TYR A 393 -10.54 6.53 -19.55
C TYR A 393 -10.76 8.04 -19.51
N ARG A 394 -12.02 8.45 -19.70
CA ARG A 394 -12.45 9.83 -19.47
C ARG A 394 -13.77 9.83 -18.73
N ILE A 395 -13.79 10.44 -17.56
CA ILE A 395 -15.02 10.65 -16.79
C ILE A 395 -15.87 11.70 -17.53
N ILE A 396 -17.13 11.36 -17.81
CA ILE A 396 -18.11 12.25 -18.45
C ILE A 396 -18.92 12.97 -17.36
N ASP A 397 -19.40 12.20 -16.38
CA ASP A 397 -20.16 12.66 -15.23
C ASP A 397 -20.03 11.66 -14.07
N ASN A 398 -20.80 11.83 -12.99
CA ASN A 398 -20.74 10.98 -11.79
C ASN A 398 -21.15 9.51 -12.04
N GLU A 399 -21.76 9.21 -13.18
CA GLU A 399 -22.27 7.90 -13.56
C GLU A 399 -21.54 7.28 -14.74
N ASN A 400 -21.03 8.09 -15.67
CA ASN A 400 -20.62 7.65 -16.99
C ASN A 400 -19.15 7.97 -17.29
N PHE A 401 -18.51 7.08 -18.03
CA PHE A 401 -17.17 7.27 -18.59
C PHE A 401 -17.14 6.84 -20.05
N SER A 402 -16.19 7.38 -20.82
CA SER A 402 -15.80 6.81 -22.10
C SER A 402 -14.45 6.11 -21.97
N VAL A 403 -14.26 5.09 -22.80
CA VAL A 403 -13.03 4.33 -22.88
C VAL A 403 -12.55 4.29 -24.33
N SER A 404 -11.26 4.44 -24.52
CA SER A 404 -10.58 4.20 -25.80
C SER A 404 -9.39 3.28 -25.58
N TYR A 405 -8.91 2.64 -26.65
CA TYR A 405 -7.78 1.71 -26.60
C TYR A 405 -6.68 2.20 -27.53
N CYS A 406 -5.50 2.50 -26.98
CA CYS A 406 -4.34 2.87 -27.77
C CYS A 406 -3.50 1.63 -28.05
N LYS A 407 -3.45 1.19 -29.31
CA LYS A 407 -2.51 0.13 -29.69
C LYS A 407 -1.07 0.57 -29.33
N PRO A 408 -0.23 -0.32 -28.77
CA PRO A 408 1.18 0.00 -28.61
C PRO A 408 1.74 0.36 -29.99
N CYS A 409 2.41 1.51 -30.09
CA CYS A 409 3.12 1.92 -31.30
C CYS A 409 4.28 0.98 -31.61
#